data_AF-A0A6L6ET94-F1
#
_entry.id   AF-A0A6L6ET94-F1
#
_cell.length_a   1.000
_cell.length_b   1.000
_cell.length_c   1.000
_cell.angle_alpha   90.00
_cell.angle_beta   90.00
_cell.angle_gamma   90.00
#
_symmetry.space_group_name_H-M   'P 1'
#
loop_
_entity.id
_entity.type
_entity.pdbx_description
1 polymer ?
#
loop_
_entity_poly.entity_id
_entity_poly.type
_entity_poly.pdbx_seq_one_letter_code
_entity_poly.pdbx_strand_id
1 'polypeptide(L)'
;MSNDTAIADAPAKSERWTFQWKELLSEVITSGLCTGCAGCVISCPHDVIGYNHEAGGYKPFHLEDELGPEDCGHGQKGCTSCTRACPRFRLWETQADEHLFGRTRLDDEVAGIHGDILLTRAS
;
A
#
# COMPACT_ATOMS: atom_id res chain seq x y z
N MET A 1 37.53 -20.70 -31.00
CA MET A 1 36.11 -20.37 -30.80
C MET A 1 35.81 -20.58 -29.33
N SER A 2 36.17 -19.62 -28.47
CA SER A 2 35.90 -19.70 -27.04
C SER A 2 34.60 -18.95 -26.77
N ASN A 3 33.61 -19.65 -26.25
CA ASN A 3 32.28 -19.13 -25.98
C ASN A 3 32.12 -18.97 -24.46
N ASP A 4 32.62 -17.87 -23.92
CA ASP A 4 32.39 -17.50 -22.51
C ASP A 4 31.05 -16.77 -22.42
N THR A 5 29.98 -17.54 -22.19
CA THR A 5 28.70 -16.96 -21.77
C THR A 5 28.79 -16.71 -20.26
N ALA A 6 28.95 -15.44 -19.88
CA ALA A 6 28.82 -15.02 -18.49
C ALA A 6 27.39 -15.30 -18.00
N ILE A 7 27.26 -16.16 -16.99
CA ILE A 7 26.00 -16.39 -16.29
C ILE A 7 25.80 -15.19 -15.37
N ALA A 8 24.75 -14.40 -15.61
CA ALA A 8 24.38 -13.31 -14.73
C ALA A 8 23.92 -13.87 -13.37
N ASP A 9 24.43 -13.30 -12.27
CA ASP A 9 23.99 -13.65 -10.93
C ASP A 9 22.49 -13.38 -10.73
N ALA A 10 21.83 -14.26 -9.99
CA ALA A 10 20.42 -14.10 -9.64
C ALA A 10 20.22 -12.85 -8.75
N PRO A 11 19.10 -12.12 -8.92
CA PRO A 11 18.84 -10.93 -8.12
C PRO A 11 18.75 -11.25 -6.63
N ALA A 12 19.23 -10.33 -5.79
CA ALA A 12 19.17 -10.45 -4.34
C ALA A 12 17.72 -10.61 -3.85
N LYS A 13 17.51 -11.48 -2.85
CA LYS A 13 16.18 -11.69 -2.26
C LYS A 13 15.73 -10.44 -1.52
N SER A 14 14.50 -9.99 -1.79
CA SER A 14 13.88 -8.90 -1.05
C SER A 14 13.71 -9.25 0.43
N GLU A 15 13.86 -8.25 1.30
CA GLU A 15 13.59 -8.40 2.73
C GLU A 15 12.13 -8.85 2.97
N ARG A 16 11.91 -9.61 4.05
CA ARG A 16 10.57 -10.06 4.41
C ARG A 16 9.74 -8.87 4.90
N TRP A 17 8.58 -8.67 4.30
CA TRP A 17 7.62 -7.66 4.72
C TRP A 17 7.00 -8.02 6.08
N THR A 18 7.18 -7.15 7.08
CA THR A 18 6.72 -7.34 8.47
C THR A 18 5.84 -6.20 8.99
N PHE A 19 5.60 -5.15 8.19
CA PHE A 19 4.80 -4.01 8.58
C PHE A 19 3.33 -4.37 8.76
N GLN A 20 2.72 -3.85 9.81
CA GLN A 20 1.37 -4.16 10.24
C GLN A 20 0.58 -2.86 10.52
N TRP A 21 -0.60 -3.00 11.11
CA TRP A 21 -1.49 -1.90 11.51
C TRP A 21 -0.77 -0.70 12.16
N LYS A 22 0.16 -0.92 13.08
CA LYS A 22 0.91 0.15 13.75
C LYS A 22 1.63 1.09 12.78
N GLU A 23 2.32 0.53 11.79
CA GLU A 23 3.00 1.34 10.77
C GLU A 23 1.99 1.96 9.81
N LEU A 24 0.92 1.25 9.44
CA LEU A 24 -0.14 1.82 8.61
C LEU A 24 -0.80 3.05 9.28
N LEU A 25 -1.09 2.93 10.58
CA LEU A 25 -1.68 3.99 11.39
C LEU A 25 -0.76 5.21 11.42
N SER A 26 0.49 5.02 11.84
CA SER A 26 1.42 6.14 12.02
C SER A 26 1.86 6.77 10.69
N GLU A 27 2.18 5.98 9.66
CA GLU A 27 2.78 6.49 8.42
C GLU A 27 1.74 6.96 7.39
N VAL A 28 0.50 6.47 7.45
CA VAL A 28 -0.53 6.81 6.44
C VAL A 28 -1.74 7.51 7.05
N ILE A 29 -2.33 6.95 8.11
CA ILE A 29 -3.61 7.45 8.63
C ILE A 29 -3.41 8.74 9.43
N THR A 30 -2.46 8.71 10.37
CA THR A 30 -2.14 9.85 11.24
C THR A 30 -1.38 10.95 10.50
N SER A 31 -0.54 10.58 9.52
CA SER A 31 0.20 11.54 8.67
C SER A 31 -0.67 12.29 7.66
N GLY A 32 -1.92 11.85 7.45
CA GLY A 32 -2.85 12.46 6.50
C GLY A 32 -2.71 11.99 5.05
N LEU A 33 -1.94 10.92 4.78
CA LEU A 33 -1.84 10.32 3.44
C LEU A 33 -3.03 9.42 3.08
N CYS A 34 -3.85 9.02 4.06
CA CYS A 34 -5.03 8.21 3.83
C CYS A 34 -6.07 8.94 2.95
N THR A 35 -6.45 8.30 1.84
CA THR A 35 -7.45 8.82 0.88
C THR A 35 -8.86 8.26 1.10
N GLY A 36 -9.07 7.50 2.18
CA GLY A 36 -10.39 6.95 2.52
C GLY A 36 -10.88 5.81 1.62
N CYS A 37 -10.02 5.12 0.86
CA CYS A 37 -10.46 4.05 -0.06
C CYS A 37 -11.01 2.76 0.61
N ALA A 38 -10.92 2.63 1.94
CA ALA A 38 -11.29 1.43 2.71
C ALA A 38 -10.57 0.11 2.31
N GLY A 39 -9.52 0.16 1.49
CA GLY A 39 -8.79 -1.04 1.06
C GLY A 39 -8.23 -1.87 2.22
N CYS A 40 -7.68 -1.21 3.25
CA CYS A 40 -7.15 -1.88 4.44
C CYS A 40 -8.23 -2.55 5.30
N VAL A 41 -9.46 -2.02 5.28
CA VAL A 41 -10.63 -2.56 5.99
C VAL A 41 -11.08 -3.84 5.30
N ILE A 42 -11.35 -3.75 3.99
CA ILE A 42 -11.83 -4.87 3.17
C ILE A 42 -10.80 -6.00 3.11
N SER A 43 -9.50 -5.69 3.13
CA SER A 43 -8.44 -6.69 3.07
C SER A 43 -8.16 -7.37 4.41
N CYS A 44 -8.71 -6.89 5.52
CA CYS A 44 -8.38 -7.43 6.84
C CYS A 44 -9.04 -8.81 7.03
N PRO A 45 -8.28 -9.91 7.13
CA PRO A 45 -8.87 -11.24 7.24
C PRO A 45 -9.40 -11.56 8.65
N HIS A 46 -9.22 -10.63 9.60
CA HIS A 46 -9.61 -10.78 11.00
C HIS A 46 -10.80 -9.88 11.37
N ASP A 47 -11.23 -9.00 10.47
CA ASP A 47 -12.35 -8.08 10.70
C ASP A 47 -12.15 -7.15 11.93
N VAL A 48 -10.89 -6.76 12.20
CA VAL A 48 -10.50 -5.93 13.37
C VAL A 48 -10.27 -4.45 13.03
N ILE A 49 -10.59 -4.03 11.81
CA ILE A 49 -10.42 -2.64 11.35
C ILE A 49 -11.79 -2.08 10.98
N GLY A 50 -12.31 -1.18 11.79
CA GLY A 50 -13.53 -0.42 11.51
C GLY A 50 -13.26 0.76 10.57
N TYR A 51 -14.33 1.44 10.15
CA TYR A 51 -14.24 2.57 9.24
C TYR A 51 -15.33 3.62 9.53
N ASN A 52 -14.93 4.88 9.60
CA ASN A 52 -15.89 5.98 9.72
C ASN A 52 -16.47 6.32 8.34
N HIS A 53 -17.78 6.08 8.16
CA HIS A 53 -18.50 6.31 6.91
C HIS A 53 -19.13 7.71 6.79
N GLU A 54 -19.05 8.53 7.84
CA GLU A 54 -19.60 9.88 7.81
C GLU A 54 -18.84 10.78 6.83
N ALA A 55 -19.55 11.72 6.21
CA ALA A 55 -18.95 12.66 5.27
C ALA A 55 -17.85 13.48 5.95
N GLY A 56 -16.62 13.40 5.43
CA GLY A 56 -15.43 14.02 6.03
C GLY A 56 -14.74 13.17 7.10
N GLY A 57 -15.33 12.03 7.46
CA GLY A 57 -14.84 11.09 8.47
C GLY A 57 -13.94 9.98 7.92
N TYR A 58 -14.19 9.51 6.69
CA TYR A 58 -13.52 8.46 5.87
C TYR A 58 -12.15 7.90 6.34
N LYS A 59 -12.08 7.37 7.56
CA LYS A 59 -10.85 6.94 8.22
C LYS A 59 -11.06 5.58 8.90
N PRO A 60 -10.12 4.65 8.71
CA PRO A 60 -10.12 3.39 9.43
C PRO A 60 -9.65 3.55 10.89
N PHE A 61 -10.09 2.65 11.77
CA PHE A 61 -9.65 2.57 13.17
C PHE A 61 -9.63 1.12 13.65
N HIS A 62 -8.80 0.80 14.64
CA HIS A 62 -8.73 -0.56 15.20
C HIS A 62 -9.89 -0.81 16.17
N LEU A 63 -10.44 -2.02 16.18
CA LEU A 63 -11.62 -2.38 16.95
C LEU A 63 -11.31 -3.11 18.27
N GLU A 64 -10.15 -3.76 18.37
CA GLU A 64 -9.82 -4.57 19.55
C GLU A 64 -9.08 -3.77 20.61
N ASP A 65 -9.39 -4.06 21.87
CA ASP A 65 -8.84 -3.37 23.03
C ASP A 65 -7.50 -3.96 23.54
N GLU A 66 -7.17 -5.23 23.20
CA GLU A 66 -6.07 -5.99 23.84
C GLU A 66 -4.73 -5.24 23.84
N LEU A 67 -4.37 -4.63 22.70
CA LEU A 67 -3.17 -3.79 22.56
C LEU A 67 -3.51 -2.30 22.37
N GLY A 68 -4.79 -1.94 22.50
CA GLY A 68 -5.31 -0.61 22.22
C GLY A 68 -5.40 -0.28 20.72
N PRO A 69 -5.77 0.97 20.38
CA PRO A 69 -6.07 1.35 19.00
C PRO A 69 -4.85 1.49 18.09
N GLU A 70 -3.64 1.53 18.65
CA GLU A 70 -2.39 1.83 17.92
C GLU A 70 -1.60 0.58 17.50
N ASP A 71 -2.02 -0.61 17.92
CA ASP A 71 -1.33 -1.86 17.61
C ASP A 71 -2.35 -2.99 17.37
N CYS A 72 -1.92 -4.07 16.72
CA CYS A 72 -2.78 -5.18 16.35
C CYS A 72 -2.15 -6.50 16.77
N GLY A 73 -2.85 -7.28 17.60
CA GLY A 73 -2.37 -8.59 18.06
C GLY A 73 -2.11 -9.56 16.91
N HIS A 74 -2.90 -9.48 15.84
CA HIS A 74 -2.67 -10.25 14.61
C HIS A 74 -1.43 -9.78 13.85
N GLY A 75 -1.17 -8.48 13.84
CA GLY A 75 0.03 -7.88 13.27
C GLY A 75 1.30 -8.36 13.97
N GLN A 76 1.31 -8.34 15.30
CA GLN A 76 2.41 -8.87 16.13
C GLN A 76 2.69 -10.37 15.87
N LYS A 77 1.66 -11.12 15.47
CA LYS A 77 1.76 -12.54 15.08
C LYS A 77 2.11 -12.75 13.59
N GLY A 78 2.34 -11.67 12.84
CA GLY A 78 2.84 -11.68 11.46
C GLY A 78 1.82 -11.37 10.37
N CYS A 79 0.59 -10.94 10.71
CA CYS A 79 -0.37 -10.46 9.70
C CYS A 79 0.10 -9.12 9.12
N THR A 80 0.06 -8.99 7.79
CA THR A 80 0.53 -7.80 7.06
C THR A 80 -0.46 -7.36 5.97
N SER A 81 -1.70 -7.84 6.02
CA SER A 81 -2.66 -7.68 4.93
C SER A 81 -3.01 -6.20 4.68
N CYS A 82 -3.25 -5.44 5.75
CA CYS A 82 -3.65 -4.03 5.65
C CYS A 82 -2.55 -3.13 5.04
N THR A 83 -1.28 -3.36 5.37
CA THR A 83 -0.13 -2.61 4.79
C THR A 83 0.15 -3.01 3.35
N ARG A 84 -0.12 -4.25 2.96
CA ARG A 84 -0.02 -4.71 1.57
C ARG A 84 -1.14 -4.17 0.68
N ALA A 85 -2.34 -4.01 1.24
CA ALA A 85 -3.51 -3.52 0.52
C ALA A 85 -3.54 -2.00 0.37
N CYS A 86 -2.88 -1.25 1.27
CA CYS A 86 -2.92 0.20 1.24
C CYS A 86 -2.05 0.77 0.09
N PRO A 87 -2.64 1.46 -0.89
CA PRO A 87 -1.87 2.00 -2.02
C PRO A 87 -1.01 3.22 -1.65
N ARG A 88 -1.16 3.72 -0.42
CA ARG A 88 -0.42 4.86 0.11
C ARG A 88 0.70 4.44 1.05
N PHE A 89 0.85 3.15 1.34
CA PHE A 89 1.87 2.66 2.24
C PHE A 89 3.18 2.40 1.48
N ARG A 90 4.17 3.27 1.72
CA ARG A 90 5.54 3.16 1.22
C ARG A 90 5.63 2.90 -0.28
N LEU A 91 6.37 1.87 -0.69
CA LEU A 91 6.77 1.60 -2.07
C LEU A 91 5.66 1.04 -2.96
N TRP A 92 4.42 0.91 -2.46
CA TRP A 92 3.33 0.33 -3.25
C TRP A 92 3.18 1.03 -4.60
N GLU A 93 3.19 2.36 -4.60
CA GLU A 93 2.99 3.19 -5.79
C GLU A 93 4.11 2.99 -6.82
N THR A 94 5.37 3.07 -6.39
CA THR A 94 6.53 2.85 -7.25
C THR A 94 6.60 1.42 -7.79
N GLN A 95 6.22 0.43 -6.99
CA GLN A 95 6.17 -0.98 -7.42
C GLN A 95 5.05 -1.22 -8.43
N ALA A 96 3.91 -0.56 -8.27
CA ALA A 96 2.81 -0.61 -9.24
C ALA A 96 3.24 0.03 -10.57
N ASP A 97 3.92 1.17 -10.53
CA ASP A 97 4.44 1.86 -11.71
C ASP A 97 5.42 0.96 -12.49
N GLU A 98 6.42 0.40 -11.80
CA GLU A 98 7.37 -0.53 -12.40
C GLU A 98 6.69 -1.78 -12.98
N HIS A 99 5.71 -2.34 -12.27
CA HIS A 99 5.00 -3.54 -12.74
C HIS A 99 4.16 -3.28 -14.00
N LEU A 100 3.48 -2.13 -14.08
CA LEU A 100 2.55 -1.83 -15.16
C LEU A 100 3.22 -1.14 -16.35
N PHE A 101 4.23 -0.30 -16.11
CA PHE A 101 4.83 0.58 -17.11
C PHE A 101 6.34 0.34 -17.32
N GLY A 102 6.98 -0.49 -16.49
CA GLY A 102 8.41 -0.79 -16.59
C GLY A 102 9.33 0.38 -16.23
N ARG A 103 8.78 1.41 -15.57
CA ARG A 103 9.50 2.55 -15.02
C ARG A 103 8.67 3.23 -13.95
N THR A 104 9.35 3.94 -13.05
CA THR A 104 8.73 4.94 -12.17
C THR A 104 8.27 6.19 -12.93
N ARG A 105 7.24 6.86 -12.40
CA ARG A 105 6.79 8.16 -12.91
C ARG A 105 7.76 9.30 -12.52
N LEU A 106 7.83 10.33 -13.34
CA LEU A 106 8.57 11.57 -13.08
C LEU A 106 7.80 12.51 -12.15
N ASP A 107 8.49 13.46 -11.54
CA ASP A 107 7.89 14.43 -10.60
C ASP A 107 6.79 15.30 -11.25
N ASP A 108 6.86 15.51 -12.57
CA ASP A 108 5.88 16.27 -13.35
C ASP A 108 4.71 15.41 -13.87
N GLU A 109 4.77 14.08 -13.76
CA GLU A 109 3.68 13.15 -14.09
C GLU A 109 2.66 13.04 -12.95
N VAL A 110 2.06 14.18 -12.57
CA VAL A 110 1.15 14.31 -11.41
C VAL A 110 -0.09 13.40 -11.53
N ALA A 111 -0.56 13.14 -12.76
CA ALA A 111 -1.68 12.24 -13.03
C ALA A 111 -1.26 10.75 -13.18
N GLY A 112 0.02 10.43 -12.97
CA GLY A 112 0.61 9.13 -13.28
C GLY A 112 1.06 9.01 -14.74
N ILE A 113 1.58 7.83 -15.09
CA ILE A 113 2.01 7.51 -16.46
C ILE A 113 0.77 7.24 -17.32
N HIS A 114 0.63 7.94 -18.45
CA HIS A 114 -0.55 7.83 -19.33
C HIS A 114 -0.15 7.76 -20.81
N GLY A 115 -1.03 7.15 -21.62
CA GLY A 115 -0.97 7.26 -23.08
C GLY A 115 -1.63 8.55 -23.55
N ASP A 116 -2.94 8.68 -23.32
CA ASP A 116 -3.75 9.83 -23.71
C ASP A 116 -4.55 10.38 -22.52
N ILE A 117 -4.74 11.71 -22.46
CA ILE A 117 -5.63 12.39 -21.51
C ILE A 117 -6.87 12.86 -22.28
N LEU A 118 -8.04 12.41 -21.86
CA LEU A 118 -9.32 12.71 -22.50
C LEU A 118 -10.20 13.56 -21.58
N LEU A 119 -10.77 14.65 -22.10
CA LEU A 119 -11.82 15.41 -21.44
C LEU A 119 -13.18 14.79 -21.80
N THR A 120 -13.90 14.29 -20.80
CA THR A 120 -15.21 13.66 -20.99
C THR A 120 -16.30 14.43 -20.25
N ARG A 121 -17.53 14.39 -20.77
CA ARG A 121 -18.71 14.97 -20.12
C ARG A 121 -19.67 13.85 -19.75
N ALA A 122 -19.96 13.69 -18.46
CA ALA A 122 -21.07 12.85 -18.00
C ALA A 122 -22.40 13.47 -18.46
N SER A 123 -23.29 12.64 -19.00
CA SER A 123 -24.63 13.02 -19.47
C SER A 123 -25.60 13.22 -18.31
#